data_AF-A0A652M2F0-F1
#
_entry.id   AF-A0A652M2F0-F1
#
_cell.length_a   1.000
_cell.length_b   1.000
_cell.length_c   1.000
_cell.angle_alpha   90.00
_cell.angle_beta   90.00
_cell.angle_gamma   90.00
#
_symmetry.space_group_name_H-M   'P 1'
#
loop_
_entity.id
_entity.type
_entity.pdbx_description
1 polymer ?
#
loop_
_entity_poly.entity_id
_entity_poly.type
_entity_poly.pdbx_seq_one_letter_code
_entity_poly.pdbx_strand_id
1 'polypeptide(L)' 'MVYKIRTGISWRDLPDRYGPWKTVYTRFRRYALDGVFTRALQQI' A
#
# COMPACT_ATOMS: atom_id res chain seq x y z
N MET A 1 -1.74 3.45 2.06
CA MET A 1 -1.79 2.26 1.17
C MET A 1 -2.93 2.31 0.18
N VAL A 2 -4.15 2.56 0.65
CA VAL A 2 -5.35 2.73 -0.19
C VAL A 2 -5.12 3.76 -1.30
N TYR A 3 -4.33 4.81 -1.04
CA TYR A 3 -3.93 5.80 -2.05
C TYR A 3 -3.36 5.14 -3.31
N LYS A 4 -2.24 4.38 -3.24
CA LYS A 4 -1.66 3.71 -4.40
C LYS A 4 -2.66 2.83 -5.16
N ILE A 5 -3.54 2.12 -4.44
CA ILE A 5 -4.53 1.23 -5.05
C ILE A 5 -5.61 2.03 -5.80
N ARG A 6 -6.01 3.19 -5.25
CA ARG A 6 -7.03 4.07 -5.86
C ARG A 6 -6.48 4.93 -7.00
N THR A 7 -5.27 5.45 -6.88
CA THR A 7 -4.68 6.39 -7.86
C THR A 7 -3.78 5.71 -8.88
N GLY A 8 -3.32 4.48 -8.67
CA GLY A 8 -2.46 3.75 -9.60
C GLY A 8 -1.04 4.32 -9.76
N ILE A 9 -0.67 5.35 -9.00
CA ILE A 9 0.63 6.01 -9.10
C ILE A 9 1.80 5.09 -8.74
N SER A 10 2.99 5.41 -9.27
CA SER A 10 4.23 4.75 -8.87
C SER A 10 4.52 4.99 -7.39
N TRP A 11 5.19 4.04 -6.75
CA TRP A 11 5.64 4.21 -5.36
C TRP A 11 6.59 5.40 -5.20
N ARG A 12 7.36 5.74 -6.24
CA ARG A 12 8.29 6.87 -6.20
C ARG A 12 7.60 8.23 -6.23
N ASP A 13 6.37 8.28 -6.74
CA ASP A 13 5.57 9.49 -6.86
C ASP A 13 4.60 9.65 -5.68
N LEU A 14 4.81 8.88 -4.61
CA LEU A 14 3.97 8.95 -3.43
C LEU A 14 4.17 10.30 -2.73
N PRO A 15 3.09 11.01 -2.35
CA PRO A 15 3.22 12.29 -1.65
C PRO A 15 4.08 12.19 -0.38
N ASP A 16 4.98 13.16 -0.17
CA ASP A 16 5.94 13.18 0.94
C ASP A 16 5.28 13.08 2.33
N ARG A 17 4.01 13.48 2.45
CA ARG A 17 3.18 13.30 3.67
C ARG A 17 3.09 11.84 4.15
N TYR A 18 3.35 10.85 3.29
CA TYR A 18 3.35 9.43 3.64
C TYR A 18 4.73 8.93 4.08
N GLY A 19 5.75 9.78 4.02
CA GLY A 19 7.14 9.44 4.31
C GLY A 19 7.81 8.67 3.17
N PRO A 20 9.03 8.15 3.41
CA PRO A 20 9.84 7.52 2.37
C PRO A 20 9.12 6.35 1.71
N TRP A 21 9.06 6.36 0.38
CA TRP A 21 8.37 5.33 -0.39
C TRP A 21 8.86 3.90 -0.09
N LYS A 22 10.14 3.73 0.25
CA LYS A 22 10.72 2.43 0.63
C LYS A 22 10.02 1.84 1.86
N THR A 23 9.75 2.67 2.87
CA THR A 23 9.06 2.25 4.10
C THR A 23 7.62 1.86 3.81
N VAL A 24 6.94 2.67 2.99
CA VAL A 24 5.55 2.41 2.57
C VAL A 24 5.48 1.11 1.76
N TYR A 25 6.41 0.90 0.83
CA TYR A 25 6.51 -0.32 0.03
C TYR A 25 6.79 -1.56 0.90
N THR A 26 7.71 -1.50 1.85
CA THR A 26 7.99 -2.63 2.76
C THR A 26 6.76 -2.99 3.58
N ARG A 27 6.04 -1.99 4.11
CA ARG A 27 4.79 -2.23 4.84
C ARG A 27 3.70 -2.80 3.93
N PHE A 28 3.64 -2.37 2.67
CA PHE A 28 2.73 -2.92 1.66
C PHE A 28 2.97 -4.39 1.42
N ARG A 29 4.22 -4.72 1.16
CA ARG A 29 4.64 -6.09 0.89
C ARG A 29 4.34 -7.00 2.08
N ARG A 30 4.57 -6.55 3.32
CA ARG A 30 4.21 -7.31 4.52
C ARG A 30 2.70 -7.59 4.58
N TYR A 31 1.86 -6.56 4.43
CA TYR A 31 0.41 -6.76 4.43
C TYR A 31 -0.11 -7.64 3.28
N ALA A 32 0.55 -7.60 2.12
CA ALA A 32 0.22 -8.49 1.01
C ALA A 32 0.57 -9.95 1.32
N LEU A 33 1.74 -10.20 1.93
CA LEU A 33 2.16 -11.53 2.34
C LEU A 33 1.32 -12.06 3.51
N ASP A 34 0.95 -11.20 4.46
CA ASP A 34 0.10 -11.54 5.60
C ASP A 34 -1.37 -11.77 5.21
N GLY A 35 -1.72 -11.63 3.93
CA GLY A 35 -3.09 -11.79 3.43
C GLY A 35 -4.07 -10.74 3.94
N VAL A 36 -3.58 -9.61 4.46
CA VAL A 36 -4.42 -8.54 5.01
C VAL A 36 -5.32 -7.95 3.93
N PHE A 37 -4.81 -7.78 2.71
CA PHE A 37 -5.63 -7.29 1.59
C PHE A 37 -6.68 -8.32 1.16
N THR A 38 -6.35 -9.61 1.20
CA THR A 38 -7.30 -10.69 0.90
C THR A 38 -8.45 -10.67 1.89
N ARG A 39 -8.15 -10.58 3.20
CA ARG A 39 -9.18 -10.48 4.25
C ARG A 39 -10.01 -9.21 4.12
N ALA A 40 -9.39 -8.07 3.85
CA ALA A 40 -10.10 -6.81 3.68
C ALA A 40 -11.02 -6.80 2.45
N LEU A 41 -10.63 -7.47 1.35
CA LEU A 41 -11.45 -7.57 0.14
C LEU A 41 -12.62 -8.55 0.29
N GLN A 42 -12.48 -9.57 1.15
CA GLN A 42 -13.56 -10.54 1.44
C GLN A 42 -14.65 -9.99 2.37
N GLN A 43 -14.43 -8.85 3.03
CA GLN A 43 -15.43 -8.20 3.91
C GLN A 43 -16.22 -7.07 3.21
N ILE A 44 -16.13 -6.99 1.88
CA ILE A 44 -16.90 -6.06 1.04
C ILE A 44 -18.05 -6.81 0.37
#